data_AF-A0A521MBR6-F1
#
_entry.id   AF-A0A521MBR6-F1
#
_cell.length_a   1.000
_cell.length_b   1.000
_cell.length_c   1.000
_cell.angle_alpha   90.00
_cell.angle_beta   90.00
_cell.angle_gamma   90.00
#
_symmetry.space_group_name_H-M   'P 1'
#
loop_
_entity.id
_entity.type
_entity.pdbx_description
1 polymer ?
#
loop_
_entity_poly.entity_id
_entity_poly.type
_entity_poly.pdbx_seq_one_letter_code
_entity_poly.pdbx_strand_id
1 'polypeptide(L)' 'MNEPKESSSPACLAHEADDAYMGFATRAEIAAFLKDIDQMDADSIRKMLPRIRDDVLHKEISLRLAAIEAVKSGI' A
#
# COMPACT_ATOMS: atom_id res chain seq x y z
N MET A 1 -20.49 -30.09 34.82
CA MET A 1 -19.43 -29.15 34.43
C MET A 1 -18.82 -29.65 33.11
N ASN A 2 -19.34 -29.22 31.97
CA ASN A 2 -18.66 -29.38 30.68
C ASN A 2 -19.20 -28.29 29.74
N GLU A 3 -18.67 -27.08 29.91
CA GLU A 3 -18.86 -26.00 28.95
C GLU A 3 -18.05 -26.33 27.69
N PRO A 4 -18.65 -26.31 26.49
CA PRO A 4 -17.90 -26.38 25.26
C PRO A 4 -16.99 -25.16 25.20
N LYS A 5 -15.69 -25.41 25.22
CA LYS A 5 -14.66 -24.41 24.98
C LYS A 5 -14.90 -23.89 23.56
N GLU A 6 -15.60 -22.77 23.44
CA GLU A 6 -15.68 -22.02 22.18
C GLU A 6 -14.24 -21.81 21.74
N SER A 7 -13.84 -22.62 20.77
CA SER A 7 -12.51 -22.59 20.21
C SER A 7 -12.50 -21.33 19.39
N SER A 8 -12.02 -20.26 20.03
CA SER A 8 -11.83 -18.92 19.50
C SER A 8 -11.68 -18.98 17.99
N SER A 9 -12.74 -18.59 17.29
CA SER A 9 -12.75 -18.60 15.83
C SER A 9 -11.58 -17.73 15.35
N PRO A 10 -10.84 -18.11 14.30
CA PRO A 10 -9.58 -17.48 13.86
C PRO A 10 -9.77 -16.10 13.21
N ALA A 11 -10.77 -15.34 13.68
CA ALA A 11 -10.96 -13.93 13.34
C ALA A 11 -9.99 -13.00 14.10
N CYS A 12 -9.32 -13.49 15.15
CA CYS A 12 -8.47 -12.67 16.02
C CYS A 12 -7.00 -12.55 15.58
N LEU A 13 -6.53 -13.32 14.59
CA LEU A 13 -5.15 -13.23 14.08
C LEU A 13 -5.02 -12.32 12.84
N ALA A 14 -6.12 -11.75 12.34
CA ALA A 14 -6.08 -10.83 11.20
C ALA A 14 -5.32 -9.52 11.51
N HIS A 15 -5.14 -9.18 12.80
CA HIS A 15 -4.33 -8.04 13.23
C HIS A 15 -2.82 -8.31 13.22
N GLU A 16 -2.40 -9.58 13.21
CA GLU A 16 -0.98 -9.97 13.28
C GLU A 16 -0.30 -10.05 11.91
N ALA A 17 -1.09 -9.99 10.84
CA ALA A 17 -0.56 -9.92 9.49
C ALA A 17 -0.07 -8.49 9.19
N ASP A 18 1.24 -8.28 9.32
CA ASP A 18 1.88 -7.03 8.93
C ASP A 18 1.78 -6.77 7.41
N ASP A 19 2.07 -5.53 6.99
CA ASP A 19 2.00 -5.15 5.58
C ASP A 19 2.89 -6.05 4.70
N ALA A 20 4.07 -6.44 5.20
CA ALA A 20 5.00 -7.30 4.47
C ALA A 20 4.44 -8.71 4.25
N TYR A 21 3.84 -9.31 5.27
CA TYR A 21 3.21 -10.62 5.21
C TYR A 21 2.06 -10.65 4.22
N MET A 22 1.27 -9.58 4.16
CA MET A 22 0.16 -9.43 3.21
C MET A 22 0.61 -9.04 1.79
N GLY A 23 1.92 -8.84 1.56
CA GLY A 23 2.47 -8.42 0.27
C GLY A 23 2.36 -6.92 -0.03
N PHE A 24 1.82 -6.14 0.92
CA PHE A 24 1.83 -4.68 0.86
C PHE A 24 3.23 -4.12 1.14
N ALA A 25 3.41 -2.85 0.80
CA ALA A 25 4.60 -2.10 1.14
C ALA A 25 4.54 -1.71 2.62
N THR A 26 5.63 -1.98 3.33
CA THR A 26 5.81 -1.55 4.71
C THR A 26 5.88 -0.02 4.80
N ARG A 27 5.65 0.55 6.00
CA ARG A 27 5.82 2.00 6.23
C ARG A 27 7.21 2.49 5.85
N ALA A 28 8.26 1.68 6.04
CA ALA A 28 9.62 2.04 5.67
C ALA A 28 9.81 2.08 4.14
N GLU A 29 9.29 1.08 3.42
CA GLU A 29 9.28 1.08 1.95
C GLU A 29 8.49 2.28 1.39
N ILE A 30 7.32 2.58 1.97
CA ILE A 30 6.50 3.74 1.57
C ILE A 30 7.26 5.05 1.83
N ALA A 31 7.90 5.22 2.99
CA ALA A 31 8.65 6.43 3.30
C ALA A 31 9.85 6.64 2.36
N ALA A 32 10.58 5.57 2.05
CA ALA A 32 11.68 5.63 1.07
C ALA A 32 11.17 5.97 -0.33
N PHE A 33 10.07 5.34 -0.76
CA PHE A 33 9.41 5.64 -2.02
C PHE A 33 8.96 7.11 -2.11
N LEU A 34 8.28 7.62 -1.08
CA LEU A 34 7.80 9.01 -1.05
C LEU A 34 8.94 10.03 -1.06
N LYS A 35 10.08 9.71 -0.45
CA LYS A 35 11.26 10.57 -0.46
C LYS A 35 11.80 10.79 -1.88
N ASP A 36 11.70 9.77 -2.72
CA ASP A 36 12.33 9.75 -4.04
C ASP A 36 11.29 9.84 -5.19
N ILE A 37 9.99 9.97 -4.88
CA ILE A 37 8.88 9.88 -5.85
C ILE A 37 8.98 10.86 -7.02
N ASP A 38 9.50 12.06 -6.79
CA ASP A 38 9.67 13.08 -7.83
C ASP A 38 10.82 12.76 -8.82
N GLN A 39 11.69 11.82 -8.46
CA GLN A 39 12.78 11.33 -9.31
C GLN A 39 12.41 10.01 -10.01
N MET A 40 11.26 9.42 -9.67
CA MET A 40 10.82 8.14 -10.22
C MET A 40 10.07 8.33 -11.54
N ASP A 41 10.22 7.36 -12.43
CA ASP A 41 9.41 7.29 -13.63
C ASP A 41 7.98 6.78 -13.33
N ALA A 42 7.06 7.10 -14.24
CA ALA A 42 5.65 6.70 -14.12
C ALA A 42 5.46 5.18 -13.99
N ASP A 43 6.29 4.35 -14.63
CA ASP A 43 6.18 2.89 -14.55
C ASP A 43 6.58 2.37 -13.17
N SER A 44 7.60 2.96 -12.56
CA SER A 44 8.01 2.66 -11.19
C SER A 44 6.92 3.06 -10.18
N ILE A 45 6.27 4.20 -10.36
CA ILE A 45 5.12 4.63 -9.53
C ILE A 45 3.93 3.67 -9.70
N ARG A 46 3.61 3.26 -10.94
CA ARG A 46 2.52 2.29 -11.23
C ARG A 46 2.75 0.93 -10.60
N LYS A 47 4.00 0.47 -10.53
CA LYS A 47 4.36 -0.81 -9.86
C LYS A 47 4.19 -0.74 -8.35
N MET A 48 4.42 0.42 -7.75
CA MET A 48 4.32 0.61 -6.30
C MET A 48 2.86 0.76 -5.83
N LEU A 49 2.01 1.44 -6.60
CA LEU A 49 0.61 1.71 -6.27
C LEU A 49 -0.18 0.49 -5.72
N PRO A 50 -0.21 -0.69 -6.37
CA PRO A 50 -0.98 -1.84 -5.87
C PRO A 50 -0.46 -2.41 -4.54
N ARG A 51 0.77 -2.06 -4.13
CA ARG A 51 1.33 -2.45 -2.83
C ARG A 51 0.96 -1.48 -1.71
N ILE A 52 0.33 -0.35 -1.99
CA ILE A 52 -0.08 0.63 -0.98
C ILE A 52 -1.49 0.28 -0.49
N ARG A 53 -1.58 -0.23 0.75
CA ARG A 53 -2.85 -0.59 1.39
C ARG A 53 -3.72 0.62 1.73
N ASP A 54 -3.10 1.76 2.04
CA ASP A 54 -3.82 2.96 2.46
C ASP A 54 -4.53 3.62 1.26
N ASP A 55 -5.87 3.59 1.28
CA ASP A 55 -6.72 4.11 0.20
C ASP A 55 -6.55 5.61 -0.05
N VAL A 56 -6.25 6.39 1.00
CA VAL A 56 -6.07 7.85 0.89
C VAL A 56 -4.75 8.12 0.19
N LEU A 57 -3.68 7.49 0.65
CA LEU A 57 -2.36 7.60 0.06
C LEU A 57 -2.33 7.07 -1.38
N HIS A 58 -3.00 5.93 -1.64
CA HIS A 58 -3.14 5.38 -2.98
C HIS A 58 -3.78 6.39 -3.95
N LYS A 59 -4.88 7.04 -3.53
CA LYS A 59 -5.54 8.08 -4.31
C LYS A 59 -4.63 9.28 -4.55
N GLU A 60 -3.92 9.75 -3.53
CA GLU A 60 -3.02 10.90 -3.67
C GLU A 60 -1.90 10.61 -4.67
N ILE A 61 -1.25 9.46 -4.58
CA ILE A 61 -0.19 9.06 -5.52
C ILE A 61 -0.75 8.86 -6.92
N SER A 62 -1.97 8.32 -7.06
CA SER A 62 -2.63 8.18 -8.36
C SER A 62 -2.86 9.53 -9.05
N LEU A 63 -3.24 10.56 -8.28
CA LEU A 63 -3.39 11.92 -8.80
C LEU A 63 -2.05 12.54 -9.21
N ARG A 64 -1.00 12.33 -8.39
CA ARG A 64 0.36 12.79 -8.72
C ARG A 64 0.89 12.12 -9.98
N LEU A 65 0.67 10.81 -10.13
CA LEU A 65 1.03 10.05 -11.32
C LEU A 65 0.37 10.62 -12.58
N ALA A 66 -0.93 10.91 -12.52
CA ALA A 66 -1.64 11.52 -13.64
C ALA A 66 -1.06 12.91 -14.02
N ALA A 67 -0.63 13.69 -13.04
CA ALA A 67 0.04 14.98 -13.31
C ALA A 67 1.41 14.80 -13.98
N ILE A 68 2.22 13.83 -13.53
CA ILE A 68 3.52 13.50 -14.15
C ILE A 68 3.33 13.03 -15.59
N GLU A 69 2.34 12.18 -15.83
CA GLU A 69 1.98 11.69 -17.16
C GLU A 69 1.48 12.81 -18.08
N ALA A 70 0.67 13.75 -17.57
CA ALA A 70 0.21 14.90 -18.32
C ALA A 70 1.37 15.81 -18.74
N VAL A 71 2.32 16.07 -17.83
CA VAL A 71 3.54 16.83 -18.14
C VAL A 71 4.38 16.12 -19.19
N LYS A 72 4.53 14.80 -19.10
CA LYS A 72 5.30 14.01 -20.07
C LYS A 72 4.61 13.89 -21.43
N SER A 73 3.27 13.86 -21.45
CA SER A 73 2.48 13.72 -22.66
C SER A 73 2.30 15.03 -23.43
N GLY A 74 2.70 16.17 -22.86
CA GLY A 74 2.84 17.44 -23.58
C GLY A 74 1.51 18.02 -24.06
N ILE A 75 1.00 18.97 -23.27
CA ILE A 75 0.55 20.25 -23.85
C ILE A 75 1.79 21.13 -23.97
#